data_AF-A0A5C3Q7R7-F1
#
_entry.id   AF-A0A5C3Q7R7-F1
#
_cell.length_a   1.000
_cell.length_b   1.000
_cell.length_c   1.000
_cell.angle_alpha   90.00
_cell.angle_beta   90.00
_cell.angle_gamma   90.00
#
_symmetry.space_group_name_H-M   'P 1'
#
loop_
_entity.id
_entity.type
_entity.pdbx_description
1 polymer ?
#
loop_
_entity_poly.entity_id
_entity_poly.type
_entity_poly.pdbx_seq_one_letter_code
_entity_poly.pdbx_strand_id
1 'polypeptide(L)'
;MLKAIHDHNVRPRSDSTGDPALRKMELWLHRGTRKELVDTTARAQCLQQNHNVHTVEDAQNTARRLEDDQHKRRNCTCTNCAADTDLGCEKPHKCAVTAQKLLNRLNETW
;
A
#
# COMPACT_ATOMS: atom_id res chain seq x y z
N MET A 1 37.75 24.27 31.01
CA MET A 1 36.65 24.55 30.06
C MET A 1 36.53 23.35 29.14
N LEU A 2 35.60 22.44 29.42
CA LEU A 2 35.34 21.25 28.60
C LEU A 2 33.98 21.45 27.90
N LYS A 3 34.02 21.17 26.59
CA LYS A 3 33.03 21.52 25.57
C LYS A 3 31.64 20.95 25.86
N ALA A 4 30.63 21.79 25.61
CA ALA A 4 29.22 21.43 25.63
C ALA A 4 28.90 20.33 24.61
N ILE A 5 28.21 19.30 25.08
CA ILE A 5 27.58 18.25 24.29
C ILE A 5 26.21 18.81 23.90
N HIS A 6 26.00 19.13 22.63
CA HIS A 6 24.67 19.45 22.14
C HIS A 6 23.92 18.13 21.97
N ASP A 7 22.88 17.97 22.80
CA ASP A 7 21.81 16.99 22.65
C ASP A 7 21.14 17.20 21.29
N HIS A 8 21.54 16.39 20.32
CA HIS A 8 20.84 16.28 19.05
C HIS A 8 19.89 15.08 19.16
N ASN A 9 18.77 15.27 19.86
CA ASN A 9 17.56 14.46 19.70
C ASN A 9 16.90 14.77 18.34
N VAL A 10 17.65 14.56 17.25
CA VAL A 10 17.08 14.48 15.91
C VAL A 10 16.71 13.02 15.75
N ARG A 11 15.44 12.69 15.92
CA ARG A 11 14.89 11.50 15.28
C ARG A 11 15.23 11.63 13.80
N PRO A 12 16.03 10.72 13.20
CA PRO A 12 16.16 10.74 11.76
C PRO A 12 14.75 10.49 11.22
N ARG A 13 14.16 11.52 10.62
CA ARG A 13 13.03 11.35 9.73
C ARG A 13 13.62 10.66 8.51
N SER A 14 13.71 9.34 8.60
CA SER A 14 14.00 8.51 7.46
C SER A 14 12.88 8.78 6.47
N ASP A 15 13.19 9.45 5.36
CA ASP A 15 12.31 9.43 4.20
C ASP A 15 12.41 8.01 3.63
N SER A 16 11.77 7.07 4.33
CA SER A 16 11.82 5.63 4.13
C SER A 16 11.10 5.21 2.84
N THR A 17 10.43 6.16 2.19
CA THR A 17 9.56 5.95 1.03
C THR A 17 10.28 5.32 -0.18
N GLY A 18 11.62 5.37 -0.20
CA GLY A 18 12.47 4.86 -1.29
C GLY A 18 13.26 3.59 -1.01
N ASP A 19 13.28 3.05 0.22
CA ASP A 19 14.20 1.96 0.55
C ASP A 19 13.76 0.62 -0.10
N PRO A 20 14.59 -0.02 -0.94
CA PRO A 20 14.23 -1.24 -1.65
C PRO A 20 14.03 -2.44 -0.73
N ALA A 21 14.55 -2.43 0.51
CA ALA A 21 14.27 -3.48 1.48
C ALA A 21 12.85 -3.37 2.03
N LEU A 22 12.32 -2.15 2.21
CA LEU A 22 10.96 -1.93 2.70
C LEU A 22 9.89 -2.35 1.68
N ARG A 23 10.19 -2.25 0.38
CA ARG A 23 9.26 -2.66 -0.70
C ARG A 23 8.96 -4.15 -0.72
N LYS A 24 9.94 -4.98 -0.33
CA LYS A 24 9.83 -6.44 -0.29
C LYS A 24 9.24 -6.97 1.01
N MET A 25 8.92 -6.09 1.96
CA MET A 25 8.31 -6.50 3.21
C MET A 25 6.88 -6.97 2.99
N GLU A 26 6.47 -7.97 3.77
CA GLU A 26 5.10 -8.47 3.77
C GLU A 26 4.15 -7.38 4.29
N LEU A 27 3.24 -6.94 3.43
CA LEU A 27 2.29 -5.87 3.67
C LEU A 27 1.43 -6.14 4.92
N TRP A 28 1.04 -7.40 5.09
CA TRP A 28 0.08 -7.85 6.10
C TRP A 28 0.68 -8.01 7.50
N LEU A 29 2.01 -8.15 7.60
CA LEU A 29 2.72 -8.34 8.87
C LEU A 29 3.17 -7.01 9.50
N HIS A 30 2.85 -5.87 8.88
CA HIS A 30 3.30 -4.58 9.38
C HIS A 30 2.58 -4.16 10.67
N ARG A 31 3.30 -3.62 11.66
CA ARG A 31 2.69 -3.10 12.90
C ARG A 31 1.67 -1.98 12.66
N GLY A 32 1.86 -1.21 11.58
CA GLY A 32 0.95 -0.14 11.16
C GLY A 32 -0.35 -0.61 10.51
N THR A 33 -0.40 -1.85 10.00
CA THR A 33 -1.64 -2.48 9.57
C THR A 33 -2.30 -3.13 10.79
N ARG A 34 -3.16 -2.39 11.51
CA ARG A 34 -3.98 -2.98 12.58
C ARG A 34 -4.75 -4.18 12.00
N LYS A 35 -4.38 -5.39 12.43
CA LYS A 35 -4.98 -6.68 12.01
C LYS A 35 -6.51 -6.60 11.89
N GLU A 36 -7.16 -6.03 12.90
CA GLU A 36 -8.62 -5.95 13.00
C GLU A 36 -9.31 -5.21 11.85
N LEU A 37 -8.65 -4.22 11.25
CA LEU A 37 -9.20 -3.42 10.13
C LEU A 37 -8.85 -4.00 8.76
N VAL A 38 -7.80 -4.81 8.70
CA VAL A 38 -7.25 -5.36 7.47
C VAL A 38 -7.81 -6.75 7.18
N ASP A 39 -7.99 -7.59 8.20
CA ASP A 39 -8.54 -8.95 8.06
C ASP A 39 -10.04 -8.99 7.69
N THR A 40 -10.81 -7.96 8.07
CA THR A 40 -12.28 -8.02 8.06
C THR A 40 -12.92 -7.40 6.82
N THR A 41 -12.19 -6.64 6.00
CA THR A 41 -12.80 -6.03 4.82
C THR A 41 -12.71 -6.98 3.63
N ALA A 42 -13.85 -7.23 2.98
CA ALA A 42 -13.91 -8.05 1.76
C ALA A 42 -12.92 -7.61 0.67
N ARG A 43 -12.49 -6.34 0.67
CA ARG A 43 -11.50 -5.82 -0.30
C ARG A 43 -10.06 -6.17 0.07
N ALA A 44 -9.73 -6.24 1.35
CA ALA A 44 -8.42 -6.70 1.78
C ALA A 44 -8.25 -8.21 1.54
N GLN A 45 -9.30 -8.99 1.75
CA GLN A 45 -9.32 -10.41 1.37
C GLN A 45 -9.21 -10.58 -0.15
N CYS A 46 -9.94 -9.78 -0.92
CA CYS A 46 -9.82 -9.76 -2.38
C CYS A 46 -8.39 -9.40 -2.84
N LEU A 47 -7.75 -8.42 -2.21
CA LEU A 47 -6.35 -8.06 -2.51
C LEU A 47 -5.40 -9.25 -2.27
N GLN A 48 -5.59 -10.02 -1.20
CA GLN A 48 -4.79 -11.23 -0.93
C GLN A 48 -5.09 -12.35 -1.93
N GLN A 49 -6.36 -12.64 -2.20
CA GLN A 49 -6.78 -13.86 -2.91
C GLN A 49 -6.83 -13.68 -4.42
N ASN A 50 -7.40 -12.57 -4.91
CA ASN A 50 -7.65 -12.35 -6.33
C ASN A 50 -6.57 -11.48 -6.98
N HIS A 51 -5.99 -10.53 -6.23
CA HIS A 51 -4.90 -9.68 -6.74
C HIS A 51 -3.50 -10.16 -6.30
N ASN A 52 -3.42 -11.22 -5.48
CA ASN A 52 -2.17 -11.80 -5.00
C ASN A 52 -1.19 -10.78 -4.38
N VAL A 53 -1.73 -9.81 -3.64
CA VAL A 53 -0.94 -8.75 -2.99
C VAL A 53 -0.34 -9.30 -1.70
N HIS A 54 0.98 -9.46 -1.65
CA HIS A 54 1.70 -9.94 -0.45
C HIS A 54 2.66 -8.90 0.10
N THR A 55 3.27 -8.10 -0.78
CA THR A 55 4.29 -7.12 -0.44
C THR A 55 3.80 -5.68 -0.53
N VAL A 56 4.57 -4.75 0.04
CA VAL A 56 4.35 -3.31 -0.14
C VAL A 56 4.42 -2.93 -1.62
N GLU A 57 5.34 -3.53 -2.39
CA GLU A 57 5.46 -3.33 -3.83
C GLU A 57 4.20 -3.78 -4.59
N ASP A 58 3.61 -4.92 -4.25
CA ASP A 58 2.37 -5.40 -4.89
C ASP A 58 1.21 -4.43 -4.68
N ALA A 59 1.11 -3.87 -3.46
CA ALA A 59 0.12 -2.85 -3.16
C ALA A 59 0.40 -1.55 -3.92
N GLN A 60 1.67 -1.12 -4.05
CA GLN A 60 2.06 0.03 -4.86
C GLN A 60 1.68 -0.16 -6.32
N ASN A 61 1.99 -1.31 -6.91
CA ASN A 61 1.63 -1.66 -8.28
C ASN A 61 0.11 -1.61 -8.49
N THR A 62 -0.64 -2.12 -7.51
CA THR A 62 -2.11 -2.09 -7.53
C THR A 62 -2.66 -0.67 -7.42
N ALA A 63 -2.07 0.18 -6.58
CA ALA A 63 -2.49 1.56 -6.36
C ALA A 63 -2.10 2.50 -7.51
N ARG A 64 -0.96 2.26 -8.17
CA ARG A 64 -0.41 3.10 -9.25
C ARG A 64 -1.40 3.38 -10.38
N ARG A 65 -2.30 2.44 -10.67
CA ARG A 65 -3.36 2.64 -11.68
C ARG A 65 -4.29 3.81 -11.36
N LEU A 66 -4.35 4.27 -10.11
CA LEU A 66 -5.13 5.46 -9.72
C LEU A 66 -4.53 6.76 -10.25
N GLU A 67 -3.26 6.76 -10.63
CA GLU A 67 -2.51 7.89 -11.19
C GLU A 67 -2.55 7.90 -12.72
N ASP A 68 -3.07 6.83 -13.35
CA ASP A 68 -3.22 6.73 -14.80
C ASP A 68 -4.41 7.56 -15.28
N ASP A 69 -4.17 8.52 -16.18
CA ASP A 69 -5.21 9.37 -16.77
C ASP A 69 -6.29 8.57 -17.53
N GLN A 70 -5.98 7.39 -18.03
CA GLN A 70 -6.93 6.50 -18.70
C GLN A 70 -7.81 5.72 -17.72
N HIS A 71 -7.45 5.69 -16.43
CA HIS A 71 -8.20 4.99 -15.41
C HIS A 71 -9.43 5.79 -14.97
N LYS A 72 -10.57 5.10 -14.91
CA LYS A 72 -11.85 5.68 -14.51
C LYS A 72 -12.33 5.11 -13.18
N ARG A 73 -13.08 5.93 -12.43
CA ARG A 73 -13.67 5.49 -11.15
C ARG A 73 -14.74 4.41 -11.31
N ARG A 74 -15.51 4.47 -12.40
CA ARG A 74 -16.65 3.57 -12.67
C ARG A 74 -16.51 3.02 -14.07
N ASN A 75 -16.88 1.75 -14.24
CA ASN A 75 -16.87 1.06 -15.54
C ASN A 75 -15.55 1.22 -16.30
N CYS A 76 -14.42 1.18 -15.57
CA CYS A 76 -13.11 1.29 -16.17
C CYS A 76 -12.82 0.01 -16.96
N THR A 77 -12.41 0.18 -18.21
CA THR A 77 -12.06 -0.91 -19.13
C THR A 77 -10.55 -0.92 -19.42
N CYS A 78 -9.74 -0.27 -18.57
CA CYS A 78 -8.29 -0.35 -18.72
C CYS A 78 -7.82 -1.79 -18.52
N THR A 79 -6.67 -2.13 -19.12
CA THR A 79 -6.12 -3.50 -19.10
C THR A 79 -6.03 -4.05 -17.68
N ASN A 80 -5.61 -3.23 -16.72
CA ASN A 80 -5.48 -3.64 -15.32
C ASN A 80 -6.83 -3.93 -14.65
N CYS A 81 -7.90 -3.19 -14.97
CA CYS A 81 -9.23 -3.45 -14.41
C CYS A 81 -9.87 -4.67 -15.09
N ALA A 82 -9.68 -4.83 -16.39
CA ALA A 82 -10.19 -5.99 -17.13
C ALA A 82 -9.53 -7.28 -16.63
N ALA A 83 -8.21 -7.28 -16.45
CA ALA A 83 -7.47 -8.42 -15.89
C ALA A 83 -7.92 -8.77 -14.47
N ASP A 84 -8.07 -7.77 -13.60
CA ASP A 84 -8.57 -8.00 -12.23
C ASP A 84 -9.97 -8.65 -12.24
N THR A 85 -10.85 -8.23 -13.15
CA THR A 85 -12.21 -8.79 -13.27
C THR A 85 -12.18 -10.23 -13.79
N ASP A 86 -11.27 -10.55 -14.73
CA ASP A 86 -11.06 -11.92 -15.19
C ASP A 86 -10.59 -12.86 -14.06
N LEU A 87 -9.78 -12.32 -13.14
CA LEU A 87 -9.36 -12.99 -11.90
C LEU A 87 -10.46 -13.03 -10.81
N GLY A 88 -11.69 -12.61 -11.12
CA GLY A 88 -12.83 -12.68 -10.19
C GLY A 88 -13.00 -11.46 -9.29
N CYS A 89 -12.25 -10.36 -9.49
CA CYS A 89 -12.48 -9.12 -8.75
C CYS A 89 -13.70 -8.36 -9.28
N GLU A 90 -14.71 -8.22 -8.43
CA GLU A 90 -15.94 -7.49 -8.78
C GLU A 90 -15.78 -5.97 -8.84
N LYS A 91 -14.83 -5.39 -8.07
CA LYS A 91 -14.65 -3.93 -7.99
C LYS A 91 -13.17 -3.54 -7.98
N PRO A 92 -12.46 -3.66 -9.12
CA PRO A 92 -11.03 -3.39 -9.24
C PRO A 92 -10.63 -2.00 -8.71
N HIS A 93 -11.40 -0.97 -9.05
CA HIS A 93 -11.15 0.40 -8.57
C HIS A 93 -11.18 0.48 -7.03
N LYS A 94 -12.11 -0.21 -6.37
CA LYS A 94 -12.17 -0.19 -4.90
C LYS A 94 -10.98 -0.92 -4.28
N CYS A 95 -10.49 -1.99 -4.90
CA CYS A 95 -9.29 -2.68 -4.44
C CYS A 95 -8.05 -1.77 -4.56
N ALA A 96 -7.89 -1.06 -5.68
CA ALA A 96 -6.83 -0.06 -5.84
C ALA A 96 -6.88 1.06 -4.78
N VAL A 97 -8.08 1.59 -4.49
CA VAL A 97 -8.26 2.58 -3.42
C VAL A 97 -7.93 1.99 -2.04
N THR A 98 -8.29 0.74 -1.77
CA THR A 98 -7.94 0.08 -0.51
C THR A 98 -6.42 -0.13 -0.41
N ALA A 99 -5.75 -0.53 -1.49
CA ALA A 99 -4.29 -0.64 -1.53
C ALA A 99 -3.62 0.70 -1.21
N GLN A 100 -4.07 1.81 -1.83
CA GLN A 100 -3.56 3.14 -1.52
C GLN A 100 -3.75 3.52 -0.04
N LYS A 101 -4.91 3.18 0.55
CA LYS A 101 -5.17 3.43 1.98
C LYS A 101 -4.24 2.63 2.89
N LEU A 102 -3.92 1.39 2.53
CA LEU A 102 -2.96 0.58 3.27
C LEU A 102 -1.57 1.21 3.21
N LEU A 103 -1.12 1.61 2.02
CA LEU A 103 0.17 2.29 1.82
C LEU A 103 0.27 3.60 2.60
N ASN A 104 -0.79 4.42 2.60
CA ASN A 104 -0.80 5.67 3.36
C ASN A 104 -0.62 5.43 4.86
N ARG A 105 -1.28 4.40 5.41
CA ARG A 105 -1.12 4.02 6.82
C ARG A 105 0.28 3.53 7.14
N LEU A 106 0.92 2.81 6.22
CA LEU A 106 2.32 2.41 6.39
C LEU A 106 3.22 3.64 6.49
N ASN A 107 3.08 4.59 5.55
CA ASN A 107 3.86 5.83 5.55
C ASN A 107 3.65 6.70 6.80
N GLU A 108 2.47 6.66 7.43
CA GLU A 108 2.22 7.33 8.71
C GLU A 108 2.94 6.66 9.90
N THR A 109 3.34 5.40 9.75
CA THR A 109 3.91 4.56 10.82
C THR A 109 5.39 4.21 10.63
N TRP A 110 5.96 4.55 9.48
CA TRP A 110 7.40 4.52 9.21
C TRP A 110 8.09 5.77 9.79
#